data_AF-A0A3N5I0Z7-F1
#
_entry.id   AF-A0A3N5I0Z7-F1
#
_cell.length_a   1.000
_cell.length_b   1.000
_cell.length_c   1.000
_cell.angle_alpha   90.00
_cell.angle_beta   90.00
_cell.angle_gamma   90.00
#
_symmetry.space_group_name_H-M   'P 1'
#
loop_
_entity.id
_entity.type
_entity.pdbx_description
1 polymer ?
#
loop_
_entity_poly.entity_id
_entity_poly.type
_entity_poly.pdbx_seq_one_letter_code
_entity_poly.pdbx_strand_id
1 'polypeptide(L)'
;MLSSPPAATLRLAVALLAVGAGALAGAAAERPKFDGAAALRHVERLVAIGPRVAGTPDGARAREYIVGELARIPGVQVQVKPFEADTPLGR
;
A
#
# COMPACT_ATOMS: atom_id res chain seq x y z
N MET A 1 -2.54 -60.60 -6.97
CA MET A 1 -3.91 -60.04 -6.92
C MET A 1 -3.80 -58.53 -6.71
N LEU A 2 -3.61 -57.74 -7.78
CA LEU A 2 -3.70 -56.28 -7.70
C LEU A 2 -4.95 -55.86 -8.48
N SER A 3 -6.02 -55.54 -7.74
CA SER A 3 -7.26 -55.03 -8.32
C SER A 3 -6.97 -53.66 -8.93
N SER A 4 -7.15 -53.52 -10.25
CA SER A 4 -7.12 -52.20 -10.90
C SER A 4 -8.24 -51.33 -10.33
N PRO A 5 -7.98 -50.07 -9.94
CA PRO A 5 -9.04 -49.18 -9.50
C PRO A 5 -9.96 -48.84 -10.69
N PRO A 6 -11.29 -48.79 -10.49
CA PRO A 6 -12.22 -48.48 -11.56
C PRO A 6 -11.97 -47.06 -12.09
N ALA A 7 -12.10 -46.87 -13.41
CA ALA A 7 -11.80 -45.60 -14.10
C ALA A 7 -12.52 -44.37 -13.51
N ALA A 8 -13.61 -44.58 -12.75
CA ALA A 8 -14.33 -43.54 -12.02
C ALA A 8 -13.53 -42.94 -10.85
N THR A 9 -12.78 -43.75 -10.11
CA THR A 9 -11.96 -43.28 -8.97
C THR A 9 -10.78 -42.45 -9.45
N LEU A 10 -10.21 -42.82 -10.61
CA LEU A 10 -9.13 -42.07 -11.23
C LEU A 10 -9.61 -40.70 -11.73
N ARG A 11 -10.82 -40.63 -12.31
CA ARG A 11 -11.43 -39.37 -12.77
C ARG A 11 -11.77 -38.42 -11.63
N LEU A 12 -12.29 -38.94 -10.52
CA LEU A 12 -12.62 -38.15 -9.33
C LEU A 12 -11.35 -37.61 -8.65
N ALA A 13 -10.29 -38.42 -8.57
CA ALA A 13 -9.00 -37.99 -8.05
C ALA A 13 -8.36 -36.88 -8.90
N VAL A 14 -8.43 -37.00 -10.23
CA VAL A 14 -7.93 -35.96 -11.16
C VAL A 14 -8.73 -34.66 -11.03
N ALA A 15 -10.06 -34.75 -10.88
CA ALA A 15 -10.91 -33.57 -10.68
C ALA A 15 -10.61 -32.85 -9.35
N LEU A 16 -10.40 -33.59 -8.26
CA LEU A 16 -10.03 -33.02 -6.95
C LEU A 16 -8.63 -32.38 -6.96
N LEU A 17 -7.67 -32.96 -7.67
CA LEU A 17 -6.34 -32.38 -7.87
C LEU A 17 -6.38 -31.09 -8.71
N ALA A 18 -7.22 -31.03 -9.74
CA ALA A 18 -7.38 -29.85 -10.59
C ALA A 18 -8.02 -28.67 -9.84
N VAL A 19 -8.99 -28.93 -8.94
CA VAL A 19 -9.62 -27.89 -8.11
C VAL A 19 -8.67 -27.41 -7.00
N GLY A 20 -7.87 -28.30 -6.41
CA GLY A 20 -6.86 -27.92 -5.41
C GLY A 20 -5.73 -27.05 -5.95
N ALA A 21 -5.30 -27.27 -7.20
CA ALA A 21 -4.22 -26.51 -7.83
C ALA A 21 -4.58 -25.04 -8.13
N GLY A 22 -5.87 -24.75 -8.41
CA GLY A 22 -6.34 -23.38 -8.67
C GLY A 22 -6.39 -22.48 -7.43
N ALA A 23 -6.58 -23.06 -6.24
CA ALA A 23 -6.70 -22.32 -4.98
C ALA A 23 -5.35 -21.84 -4.41
N LEU A 24 -4.24 -22.45 -4.82
CA LEU A 24 -2.88 -22.10 -4.39
C LEU A 24 -2.17 -21.11 -5.33
N ALA A 25 -2.74 -20.85 -6.50
CA ALA A 25 -2.30 -19.78 -7.38
C ALA A 25 -2.86 -18.43 -6.87
N GLY A 26 -2.52 -18.08 -5.63
CA GLY A 26 -2.61 -16.69 -5.19
C GLY A 26 -1.70 -15.88 -6.10
N ALA A 27 -2.29 -15.07 -6.98
CA ALA A 27 -1.55 -14.14 -7.81
C ALA A 27 -0.66 -13.33 -6.87
N ALA A 28 0.66 -13.58 -6.92
CA ALA A 28 1.62 -12.76 -6.22
C ALA A 28 1.49 -11.36 -6.83
N ALA A 29 0.75 -10.49 -6.13
CA ALA A 29 0.56 -9.12 -6.56
C ALA A 29 1.94 -8.52 -6.79
N GLU A 30 2.19 -8.05 -8.02
CA GLU A 30 3.45 -7.38 -8.34
C GLU A 30 3.58 -6.21 -7.37
N ARG A 31 4.66 -6.22 -6.58
CA ARG A 31 4.90 -5.10 -5.66
C ARG A 31 5.13 -3.85 -6.51
N PRO A 32 4.47 -2.72 -6.18
CA PRO A 32 4.73 -1.47 -6.89
C PRO A 32 6.24 -1.19 -6.90
N LYS A 33 6.78 -0.93 -8.08
CA LYS A 33 8.18 -0.51 -8.20
C LYS A 33 8.32 0.90 -7.66
N PHE A 34 9.38 1.14 -6.90
CA PHE A 34 9.69 2.48 -6.41
C PHE A 34 10.16 3.37 -7.57
N ASP A 35 9.54 4.55 -7.72
CA ASP A 35 9.94 5.58 -8.68
C ASP A 35 10.70 6.69 -7.94
N GLY A 36 12.03 6.68 -8.07
CA GLY A 36 12.89 7.70 -7.46
C GLY A 36 12.69 9.10 -8.04
N ALA A 37 12.31 9.22 -9.31
CA ALA A 37 12.02 10.52 -9.90
C ALA A 37 10.71 11.08 -9.34
N ALA A 38 9.69 10.24 -9.15
CA ALA A 38 8.47 10.65 -8.44
C ALA A 38 8.78 11.12 -7.01
N ALA A 39 9.59 10.36 -6.28
CA ALA A 39 10.00 10.73 -4.92
C ALA A 39 10.66 12.11 -4.87
N LEU A 40 11.61 12.40 -5.76
CA LEU A 40 12.28 13.69 -5.84
C LEU A 40 11.28 14.83 -6.11
N ARG A 41 10.31 14.63 -7.02
CA ARG A 41 9.27 15.64 -7.29
C ARG A 41 8.43 15.97 -6.06
N HIS A 42 8.17 15.01 -5.16
CA HIS A 42 7.47 15.32 -3.91
C HIS A 42 8.32 16.18 -2.97
N VAL A 43 9.64 15.93 -2.92
CA VAL A 43 10.58 16.76 -2.15
C VAL A 43 10.64 18.18 -2.70
N GLU A 44 10.75 18.33 -4.01
CA GLU A 44 10.76 19.65 -4.69
C GLU A 44 9.48 20.43 -4.38
N ARG A 45 8.31 19.79 -4.42
CA ARG A 45 7.03 20.41 -4.04
C ARG A 45 7.02 20.87 -2.58
N LEU A 46 7.52 20.05 -1.66
CA LEU A 46 7.61 20.43 -0.24
C LEU A 46 8.57 21.60 0.00
N VAL A 47 9.68 21.66 -0.75
CA VAL A 47 10.62 22.79 -0.68
C VAL A 47 9.98 24.06 -1.24
N ALA A 48 9.24 23.95 -2.35
CA ALA A 48 8.55 25.08 -2.98
C ALA A 48 7.43 25.67 -2.10
N ILE A 49 6.83 24.89 -1.20
CA ILE A 49 5.84 25.39 -0.22
C ILE A 49 6.46 26.40 0.74
N GLY A 50 7.71 26.17 1.18
CA GLY A 50 8.42 27.01 2.15
C GLY A 50 8.81 26.27 3.43
N PRO A 51 9.35 26.99 4.44
CA PRO A 51 9.78 26.39 5.70
C PRO A 51 8.64 25.72 6.48
N ARG A 52 8.73 24.41 6.75
CA ARG A 52 7.69 23.64 7.47
C ARG A 52 7.86 23.71 8.99
N VAL A 53 8.08 24.92 9.51
CA VAL A 53 8.18 25.15 10.96
C VAL A 53 6.78 24.95 11.59
N ALA A 54 6.73 24.40 12.81
CA ALA A 54 5.48 24.21 13.53
C ALA A 54 4.78 25.57 13.78
N GLY A 55 3.44 25.58 13.70
CA GLY A 55 2.63 26.78 13.89
C GLY A 55 2.64 27.80 12.73
N THR A 56 3.42 27.59 11.67
CA THR A 56 3.46 28.53 10.53
C THR A 56 2.47 28.15 9.41
N PRO A 57 2.05 29.12 8.57
CA PRO A 57 1.20 28.84 7.41
C PRO A 57 1.83 27.82 6.45
N ASP A 58 3.14 27.87 6.25
CA ASP A 58 3.87 26.96 5.33
C ASP A 58 3.88 25.53 5.87
N GLY A 59 4.00 25.35 7.19
CA GLY A 59 3.82 24.06 7.85
C GLY A 59 2.41 23.49 7.66
N ALA A 60 1.39 24.34 7.77
CA ALA A 60 0.01 23.94 7.50
C ALA A 60 -0.21 23.53 6.03
N ARG A 61 0.30 24.30 5.07
CA ARG A 61 0.24 23.98 3.64
C ARG A 61 0.98 22.68 3.29
N ALA A 62 2.13 22.43 3.92
CA ALA A 62 2.85 21.17 3.75
C ALA A 62 2.04 19.96 4.25
N ARG A 63 1.34 20.10 5.39
CA ARG A 63 0.42 19.07 5.89
C ARG A 63 -0.73 18.82 4.92
N GLU A 64 -1.38 19.87 4.42
CA GLU A 64 -2.46 19.77 3.43
C GLU A 64 -2.00 19.03 2.17
N TYR A 65 -0.81 19.37 1.67
CA TYR A 65 -0.21 18.67 0.54
C TYR A 65 -0.02 17.17 0.83
N ILE A 66 0.60 16.80 1.95
CA ILE A 66 0.85 15.40 2.31
C ILE A 66 -0.47 14.63 2.44
N VAL A 67 -1.46 15.19 3.15
CA VAL A 67 -2.79 14.59 3.31
C VAL A 67 -3.44 14.38 1.95
N GLY A 68 -3.36 15.38 1.06
CA GLY A 68 -3.89 15.30 -0.30
C GLY A 68 -3.21 14.21 -1.13
N GLU A 69 -1.88 14.07 -1.09
CA GLU A 69 -1.17 13.01 -1.82
C GLU A 69 -1.54 11.62 -1.29
N LEU A 70 -1.62 11.45 0.04
CA LEU A 70 -2.00 10.17 0.66
C LEU A 70 -3.45 9.77 0.36
N ALA A 71 -4.37 10.73 0.33
CA ALA A 71 -5.78 10.49 0.03
C ALA A 71 -6.02 9.99 -1.41
N ARG A 72 -5.06 10.19 -2.32
CA ARG A 72 -5.14 9.67 -3.69
C ARG A 72 -4.77 8.19 -3.81
N ILE A 73 -4.22 7.59 -2.75
CA ILE A 73 -3.79 6.18 -2.77
C ILE A 73 -5.01 5.30 -2.51
N PRO A 74 -5.37 4.37 -3.42
CA PRO A 74 -6.49 3.46 -3.22
C PRO A 74 -6.37 2.66 -1.93
N GLY A 75 -7.44 2.62 -1.14
CA GLY A 75 -7.50 1.87 0.12
C GLY A 75 -6.81 2.52 1.32
N VAL A 76 -6.23 3.70 1.19
CA VAL A 76 -5.62 4.44 2.31
C VAL A 76 -6.66 5.33 2.99
N GLN A 77 -6.82 5.19 4.30
CA GLN A 77 -7.58 6.12 5.14
C GLN A 77 -6.62 7.09 5.83
N VAL A 78 -6.78 8.39 5.55
CA VAL A 78 -5.91 9.43 6.11
C VAL A 78 -6.61 10.08 7.31
N GLN A 79 -5.88 10.21 8.43
CA GLN A 79 -6.36 10.89 9.63
C GLN A 79 -5.30 11.89 10.11
N VAL A 80 -5.71 13.13 10.37
CA VAL A 80 -4.87 14.13 11.02
C VAL A 80 -5.11 14.04 12.53
N LYS A 81 -4.05 13.82 13.31
CA LYS A 81 -4.10 13.75 14.77
C LYS A 81 -3.38 14.96 15.38
N PRO A 82 -4.12 16.02 15.74
CA PRO A 82 -3.52 17.19 16.37
C PRO A 82 -3.05 16.86 17.80
N PHE A 83 -1.98 17.52 18.22
CA PHE A 83 -1.49 17.51 19.60
C PHE A 83 -0.83 18.86 19.89
N GLU A 84 -0.77 19.22 21.16
CA GLU A 84 -0.08 20.41 21.66
C GLU A 84 1.23 19.96 22.32
N ALA A 85 2.34 20.64 22.02
CA ALA A 85 3.62 20.36 22.66
C ALA A 85 4.45 21.64 22.78
N ASP A 86 4.95 21.93 23.98
CA ASP A 86 5.94 22.99 24.16
C ASP A 86 7.30 22.48 23.68
N THR A 87 7.69 22.85 22.46
CA THR A 87 9.01 22.54 21.91
C THR A 87 9.90 23.78 21.91
N PRO A 88 11.24 23.64 22.05
CA PRO A 88 12.14 24.79 22.08
C PRO A 88 12.10 25.69 20.83
N LEU A 89 11.67 25.15 19.69
CA LEU A 89 11.66 25.82 18.39
C LEU A 89 10.24 26.10 17.85
N GLY A 90 9.20 25.81 18.64
CA GLY A 90 7.81 26.00 18.23
C GLY A 90 6.79 25.49 19.24
N ARG A 91 5.59 26.05 19.18
CA ARG A 91 4.40 25.56 19.90
C ARG A 91 3.59 24.66 18.98
#